data_AF-A0A938B763-F1
#
_entry.id   AF-A0A938B763-F1
#
_cell.length_a   1.000
_cell.length_b   1.000
_cell.length_c   1.000
_cell.angle_alpha   90.00
_cell.angle_beta   90.00
_cell.angle_gamma   90.00
#
_symmetry.space_group_name_H-M   'P 1'
#
loop_
_entity.id
_entity.type
_entity.pdbx_description
1 polymer ?
#
loop_
_entity_poly.entity_id
_entity_poly.type
_entity_poly.pdbx_seq_one_letter_code
_entity_poly.pdbx_strand_id
1 'polypeptide(L)' 'MPIQKFRSLEEAERALWASPMHTDLLARIEALWSFSMQLVPRDIPRGVRKFRTLEEANAEREQWVQRRVERLRRERGLA' A
#
# COMPACT_ATOMS: atom_id res chain seq x y z
N MET A 1 -16.68 7.45 5.99
CA MET A 1 -17.06 6.11 5.51
C MET A 1 -18.42 5.78 6.08
N PRO A 2 -19.44 5.48 5.26
CA PRO A 2 -20.73 5.02 5.76
C PRO A 2 -20.55 3.65 6.43
N ILE A 3 -21.10 3.49 7.64
CA ILE A 3 -21.14 2.19 8.32
C ILE A 3 -22.35 1.43 7.77
N GLN A 4 -22.11 0.26 7.16
CA GLN A 4 -23.16 -0.66 6.73
C GLN A 4 -23.41 -1.69 7.83
N LYS A 5 -24.68 -1.94 8.16
CA LYS A 5 -25.10 -2.96 9.12
C LYS A 5 -25.70 -4.13 8.35
N PHE A 6 -25.20 -5.34 8.61
CA PHE A 6 -25.72 -6.58 8.04
C PHE A 6 -26.38 -7.42 9.13
N ARG A 7 -27.38 -8.22 8.75
CA ARG A 7 -28.13 -9.10 9.67
C ARG A 7 -27.49 -10.49 9.80
N SER A 8 -26.59 -10.85 8.89
CA SER A 8 -25.81 -12.09 8.93
C SER A 8 -24.44 -11.94 8.27
N LEU A 9 -23.53 -12.88 8.56
CA LEU A 9 -22.21 -12.93 7.92
C LEU A 9 -22.32 -13.18 6.41
N GLU A 10 -23.28 -14.02 6.00
CA GLU A 10 -23.50 -14.36 4.60
C GLU A 10 -23.98 -13.15 3.76
N GLU A 11 -24.75 -12.26 4.39
CA GLU A 11 -25.12 -10.98 3.78
C GLU A 11 -23.90 -10.07 3.61
N ALA A 12 -23.01 -10.03 4.62
CA ALA A 12 -21.77 -9.26 4.55
C ALA A 12 -20.79 -9.82 3.49
N GLU A 13 -20.69 -11.14 3.36
CA GLU A 13 -19.86 -11.79 2.34
C GLU A 13 -20.32 -11.45 0.93
N ARG A 14 -21.64 -11.45 0.68
CA ARG A 14 -22.21 -11.02 -0.61
C ARG A 14 -21.96 -9.55 -0.91
N ALA A 15 -21.95 -8.70 0.12
CA ALA A 15 -21.70 -7.26 -0.02
C ALA A 15 -20.20 -6.89 -0.09
N LEU A 16 -19.29 -7.82 0.21
CA LEU A 16 -17.85 -7.59 0.24
C LEU A 16 -17.28 -7.22 -1.14
N TRP A 17 -17.87 -7.78 -2.20
CA TRP A 17 -17.43 -7.60 -3.57
C TRP A 17 -18.42 -6.72 -4.32
N ALA A 18 -17.90 -5.73 -5.05
CA ALA A 18 -18.70 -5.06 -6.06
C ALA A 18 -19.08 -6.08 -7.15
N SER A 19 -20.36 -6.13 -7.52
CA SER A 19 -20.80 -6.78 -8.75
C SER A 19 -19.89 -6.40 -9.94
N PRO A 20 -19.42 -7.37 -10.75
CA PRO A 20 -18.60 -7.10 -11.93
C PRO A 20 -19.24 -6.13 -12.94
N MET A 21 -20.56 -5.95 -12.88
CA MET A 21 -21.32 -5.03 -13.73
C MET A 21 -21.58 -3.66 -13.08
N HIS A 22 -20.96 -3.34 -11.95
CA HIS A 22 -21.04 -1.99 -11.41
C HIS A 22 -20.42 -0.99 -12.40
N THR A 23 -21.23 -0.02 -12.81
CA THR A 23 -20.85 1.00 -13.80
C THR A 23 -19.68 1.87 -13.35
N ASP A 24 -19.44 1.98 -12.04
CA ASP A 24 -18.36 2.76 -11.44
C ASP A 24 -17.15 1.92 -10.98
N LEU A 25 -17.16 0.60 -11.20
CA LEU A 25 -16.09 -0.29 -10.73
C LEU A 25 -14.72 0.12 -11.28
N LEU A 26 -14.63 0.40 -12.59
CA LEU A 26 -13.38 0.81 -13.23
C LEU A 26 -12.85 2.14 -12.66
N ALA A 27 -13.74 3.12 -12.47
CA ALA A 27 -13.37 4.41 -11.89
C ALA A 27 -12.87 4.27 -10.44
N ARG A 28 -13.48 3.37 -9.64
CA ARG A 28 -13.01 3.07 -8.29
C ARG A 28 -11.64 2.40 -8.28
N ILE A 29 -11.41 1.45 -9.19
CA ILE A 29 -10.11 0.78 -9.35
C ILE A 29 -9.06 1.82 -9.71
N GLU A 30 -9.34 2.68 -10.69
CA GLU A 30 -8.43 3.75 -11.10
C GLU A 30 -8.11 4.68 -9.92
N ALA A 31 -9.13 5.20 -9.23
CA ALA A 31 -8.94 6.09 -8.09
C ALA A 31 -8.09 5.46 -6.97
N LEU A 32 -8.35 4.18 -6.66
CA LEU A 32 -7.56 3.42 -5.70
C LEU A 32 -6.10 3.29 -6.14
N TRP A 33 -5.87 3.01 -7.43
CA TRP A 33 -4.52 2.86 -7.98
C TRP A 33 -3.77 4.19 -7.97
N SER A 34 -4.39 5.27 -8.44
CA SER A 34 -3.81 6.61 -8.42
C SER A 34 -3.46 7.06 -7.01
N PHE A 35 -4.32 6.79 -6.03
CA PHE A 35 -4.03 7.09 -4.62
C PHE A 35 -2.88 6.21 -4.10
N SER A 36 -2.92 4.91 -4.36
CA SER A 36 -1.87 3.98 -3.96
C SER A 36 -0.50 4.38 -4.52
N MET A 37 -0.45 4.83 -5.77
CA MET A 37 0.77 5.34 -6.41
C MET A 37 1.36 6.58 -5.71
N GLN A 38 0.56 7.35 -4.98
CA GLN A 38 1.06 8.46 -4.16
C GLN A 38 1.66 7.98 -2.83
N LEU A 39 1.23 6.82 -2.33
CA LEU A 39 1.71 6.23 -1.08
C LEU A 39 2.94 5.33 -1.28
N VAL A 40 3.02 4.68 -2.44
CA VAL A 40 4.08 3.73 -2.77
C VAL A 40 5.42 4.47 -2.93
N PRO A 41 6.50 4.00 -2.29
CA PRO A 41 7.83 4.58 -2.49
C PRO A 41 8.25 4.40 -3.95
N ARG A 42 8.82 5.44 -4.57
CA ARG A 42 9.37 5.32 -5.93
C ARG A 42 10.61 4.40 -5.99
N ASP A 43 11.41 4.39 -4.93
CA ASP A 43 12.64 3.59 -4.86
C ASP A 43 12.46 2.35 -3.96
N ILE A 44 11.70 1.38 -4.46
CA ILE A 44 11.64 0.05 -3.86
C ILE A 44 12.86 -0.75 -4.35
N PRO A 45 13.67 -1.35 -3.44
CA PRO A 45 14.78 -2.19 -3.85
C PRO A 45 14.28 -3.38 -4.67
N ARG A 46 15.05 -3.77 -5.69
CA ARG A 46 14.63 -4.85 -6.60
C ARG A 46 14.49 -6.18 -5.86
N GLY A 47 13.31 -6.79 -5.97
CA GLY A 47 13.07 -8.24 -5.88
C GLY A 47 13.53 -8.94 -4.60
N VAL A 48 13.78 -10.24 -4.74
CA VAL A 48 14.28 -11.10 -3.66
C VAL A 48 15.79 -10.95 -3.55
N ARG A 49 16.29 -10.82 -2.33
CA ARG A 49 17.71 -10.66 -2.03
C ARG A 49 18.21 -11.77 -1.12
N LYS A 50 19.41 -12.25 -1.42
CA LYS A 50 20.09 -13.26 -0.61
C LYS A 50 21.04 -12.57 0.37
N PHE A 51 20.90 -12.90 1.65
CA PHE A 51 21.82 -12.50 2.72
C PHE A 51 22.44 -13.75 3.34
N ARG A 52 23.63 -13.60 3.92
CA ARG A 52 24.30 -14.72 4.60
C ARG A 52 23.76 -14.89 6.02
N THR A 53 23.38 -13.78 6.67
CA THR A 53 22.80 -13.77 8.01
C THR A 53 21.57 -12.86 8.10
N LEU A 54 20.84 -12.96 9.21
CA LEU A 54 19.70 -12.08 9.49
C LEU A 54 20.14 -10.65 9.80
N GLU A 55 21.30 -10.48 10.44
CA GLU A 55 21.88 -9.18 10.79
C GLU A 55 22.19 -8.37 9.54
N GLU A 56 22.75 -9.02 8.50
CA GLU A 56 22.98 -8.37 7.20
C GLU A 56 21.66 -7.88 6.57
N ALA A 57 20.61 -8.70 6.63
CA ALA A 57 19.30 -8.34 6.09
C ALA A 57 18.66 -7.16 6.85
N ASN A 58 18.78 -7.16 8.18
CA ASN A 58 18.24 -6.10 9.03
C ASN A 58 19.00 -4.79 8.85
N ALA A 59 20.34 -4.83 8.83
CA ALA A 59 21.17 -3.64 8.63
C ALA A 59 20.84 -2.94 7.30
N GLU A 60 20.64 -3.71 6.24
CA GLU A 60 20.24 -3.10 4.98
C GLU A 60 18.82 -2.53 5.02
N ARG A 61 17.87 -3.25 5.63
CA ARG A 61 16.51 -2.76 5.79
C ARG A 61 16.50 -1.42 6.51
N GLU A 62 17.29 -1.29 7.57
CA GLU A 62 17.45 -0.03 8.31
C GLU A 62 18.01 1.08 7.43
N GLN A 63 19.08 0.82 6.68
CA GLN A 63 19.64 1.80 5.74
C GLN A 63 18.62 2.26 4.69
N TRP A 64 17.80 1.34 4.17
CA TRP A 64 16.75 1.68 3.23
C TRP A 64 15.66 2.56 3.87
N VAL A 65 15.24 2.24 5.10
CA VAL A 65 14.28 3.06 5.85
C VAL A 65 14.84 4.46 6.09
N GLN A 66 16.11 4.59 6.51
CA GLN A 66 16.73 5.89 6.75
C GLN A 66 16.79 6.74 5.48
N ARG A 67 17.28 6.18 4.37
CA ARG A 67 17.29 6.88 3.07
C ARG A 67 15.89 7.36 2.66
N ARG A 68 14.86 6.55 2.91
CA ARG A 68 13.46 6.93 2.64
C ARG A 68 13.01 8.09 3.53
N VAL A 69 13.32 8.05 4.82
CA VAL A 69 12.96 9.13 5.77
C VAL A 69 13.63 10.44 5.38
N GLU A 70 14.93 10.42 5.08
CA GLU A 70 15.68 11.59 4.63
C GLU A 70 15.13 12.19 3.34
N ARG A 71 14.78 11.34 2.36
CA ARG A 71 14.12 11.81 1.13
C ARG A 71 12.79 12.49 1.42
N LEU A 72 11.93 11.87 2.24
CA LEU A 72 10.62 12.43 2.58
C LEU A 72 10.73 13.75 3.36
N ARG A 73 11.73 13.89 4.24
CA ARG A 73 12.01 15.15 4.94
C ARG A 73 12.38 16.26 3.96
N ARG A 74 13.25 15.96 2.98
CA ARG A 74 13.64 16.91 1.92
C ARG A 74 12.45 17.31 1.04
N GLU A 75 11.66 16.35 0.57
CA GLU A 75 10.47 16.62 -0.27
C GLU A 75 9.41 17.47 0.45
N ARG A 76 9.33 17.39 1.79
CA ARG A 76 8.37 18.12 2.62
C ARG A 76 8.91 19.43 3.20
N GLY A 77 10.16 19.80 2.93
CA GLY A 77 10.78 21.01 3.50
C GLY A 77 10.96 20.96 5.02
N LEU A 78 11.11 19.75 5.59
CA LEU A 78 11.31 19.51 7.03
C LEU A 78 12.80 19.28 7.37
N ALA A 79 13.70 19.72 6.50
CA ALA A 79 15.14 19.54 6.58
C ALA A 79 15.84 20.87 6.86
#